data_AF-A0A966DT03-F1
#
_entry.id   AF-A0A966DT03-F1
#
_cell.length_a   1.000
_cell.length_b   1.000
_cell.length_c   1.000
_cell.angle_alpha   90.00
_cell.angle_beta   90.00
_cell.angle_gamma   90.00
#
_symmetry.space_group_name_H-M   'P 1'
#
loop_
_entity.id
_entity.type
_entity.pdbx_description
1 polymer ?
#
loop_
_entity_poly.entity_id
_entity_poly.type
_entity_poly.pdbx_seq_one_letter_code
_entity_poly.pdbx_strand_id
1 'polypeptide(L)'
;MVDRDLIIAISAFSGLAGALLTQLMTGIFSYYADKRKDSIAVRRAFRNKKIEVGENFYYLNGETMALLKKSIDYWMKRSQLNSVENIEFIGKEVKHTEELIAKAYAENWKYNLVTLYFDVKLSISEINEENIKSHSLFIRIREIAELIKHAPEEELEFLYGEYSFKTLDLISQYEHVYQLLKQDMEVVKRELLKEFK
;
A
#
# COMPACT_ATOMS: atom_id res chain seq x y z
N MET A 1 -0.34 57.19 63.83
CA MET A 1 -1.37 57.19 62.76
C MET A 1 -0.77 56.49 61.57
N VAL A 2 -1.25 55.30 61.22
CA VAL A 2 -0.82 54.64 59.98
C VAL A 2 -1.42 55.45 58.83
N ASP A 3 -0.56 55.89 57.93
CA ASP A 3 -0.93 56.82 56.87
C ASP A 3 -1.95 56.16 55.94
N ARG A 4 -3.13 56.78 55.81
CA ARG A 4 -4.27 56.21 55.08
C ARG A 4 -3.92 56.03 53.60
N ASP A 5 -3.06 56.90 53.09
CA ASP A 5 -2.53 56.88 51.73
C ASP A 5 -1.56 55.70 51.51
N LEU A 6 -0.80 55.28 52.54
CA LEU A 6 0.05 54.10 52.49
C LEU A 6 -0.78 52.80 52.43
N ILE A 7 -1.88 52.72 53.19
CA ILE A 7 -2.80 51.57 53.17
C ILE A 7 -3.51 51.46 51.81
N ILE A 8 -3.95 52.59 51.24
CA ILE A 8 -4.58 52.63 49.92
C ILE A 8 -3.56 52.23 48.83
N ALA A 9 -2.32 52.74 48.90
CA ALA A 9 -1.26 52.37 47.97
C ALA A 9 -0.94 50.86 48.04
N ILE A 10 -0.73 50.30 49.24
CA ILE A 10 -0.44 48.86 49.42
C ILE A 10 -1.61 47.99 48.94
N SER A 11 -2.85 48.41 49.17
CA SER A 11 -4.05 47.70 48.70
C SER A 11 -4.18 47.75 47.18
N ALA A 12 -3.90 48.90 46.56
CA ALA A 12 -3.89 49.06 45.11
C ALA A 12 -2.75 48.27 44.44
N PHE A 13 -1.56 48.25 45.02
CA PHE A 13 -0.43 47.43 44.55
C PHE A 13 -0.71 45.94 44.71
N SER A 14 -1.37 45.52 45.78
CA SER A 14 -1.79 44.13 45.99
C SER A 14 -2.89 43.72 45.00
N GLY A 15 -3.84 44.61 44.69
CA GLY A 15 -4.85 44.40 43.64
C GLY A 15 -4.25 44.30 42.24
N LEU A 16 -3.28 45.16 41.91
CA LEU A 16 -2.51 45.09 40.66
C LEU A 16 -1.67 43.81 40.58
N ALA A 17 -1.00 43.42 41.66
CA ALA A 17 -0.23 42.18 41.71
C ALA A 17 -1.15 40.95 41.53
N GLY A 18 -2.32 40.94 42.16
CA GLY A 18 -3.34 39.89 41.97
C GLY A 18 -3.88 39.84 40.54
N ALA A 19 -4.12 40.99 39.91
CA ALA A 19 -4.55 41.08 38.52
C ALA A 19 -3.46 40.57 37.56
N LEU A 20 -2.20 40.96 37.77
CA LEU A 20 -1.06 40.49 36.97
C LEU A 20 -0.84 38.99 37.10
N LEU A 21 -0.93 38.45 38.32
CA LEU A 21 -0.83 36.99 38.56
C LEU A 21 -1.98 36.23 37.89
N THR A 22 -3.20 36.75 37.96
CA THR A 22 -4.37 36.13 37.31
C THR A 22 -4.23 36.15 35.79
N GLN A 23 -3.76 37.25 35.20
CA GLN A 23 -3.50 37.35 33.76
C GLN A 23 -2.37 36.42 33.32
N LEU A 24 -1.29 36.31 34.09
CA LEU A 24 -0.18 35.40 33.82
C LEU A 24 -0.63 33.93 33.89
N MET A 25 -1.37 33.55 34.93
CA MET A 25 -1.91 32.19 35.06
C MET A 25 -2.92 31.87 33.93
N THR A 26 -3.77 32.82 33.57
CA THR A 26 -4.70 32.67 32.43
C THR A 26 -3.95 32.50 31.12
N GLY A 27 -2.92 33.31 30.87
CA GLY A 27 -2.08 33.19 29.68
C GLY A 27 -1.35 31.84 29.59
N ILE A 28 -0.79 31.38 30.71
CA ILE A 28 -0.13 30.07 30.79
C ILE A 28 -1.13 28.93 30.54
N PHE A 29 -2.30 28.96 31.19
CA PHE A 29 -3.31 27.92 30.99
C PHE A 29 -3.87 27.91 29.57
N SER A 30 -4.11 29.10 28.98
CA SER A 30 -4.51 29.22 27.58
C SER A 30 -3.44 28.66 26.64
N TYR A 31 -2.16 28.99 26.85
CA TYR A 31 -1.06 28.45 26.05
C TYR A 31 -0.96 26.92 26.13
N TYR A 32 -1.06 26.34 27.34
CA TYR A 32 -1.06 24.88 27.50
C TYR A 32 -2.33 24.20 26.97
N ALA A 33 -3.47 24.88 27.00
CA ALA A 33 -4.71 24.40 26.40
C ALA A 33 -4.61 24.38 24.87
N ASP A 34 -4.12 25.46 24.27
CA ASP A 34 -3.90 25.57 22.82
C ASP A 34 -2.88 24.55 22.34
N LYS A 35 -1.73 24.41 23.01
CA LYS A 35 -0.73 23.39 22.67
C LYS A 35 -1.30 21.96 22.74
N ARG A 36 -2.17 21.67 23.73
CA ARG A 36 -2.87 20.39 23.82
C ARG A 36 -3.85 20.22 22.67
N LYS A 37 -4.65 21.24 22.35
CA LYS A 37 -5.59 21.23 21.23
C LYS A 37 -4.87 21.00 19.90
N ASP A 38 -3.75 21.67 19.66
CA ASP A 38 -2.92 21.49 18.47
C ASP A 38 -2.35 20.07 18.40
N SER A 39 -1.85 19.53 19.51
CA SER A 39 -1.37 18.15 19.54
C SER A 39 -2.48 17.12 19.23
N ILE A 40 -3.70 17.37 19.71
CA ILE A 40 -4.87 16.53 19.41
C ILE A 40 -5.27 16.68 17.94
N ALA A 41 -5.25 17.90 17.40
CA ALA A 41 -5.56 18.16 16.00
C ALA A 41 -4.56 17.47 15.06
N VAL A 42 -3.26 17.53 15.37
CA VAL A 42 -2.20 16.83 14.63
C VAL A 42 -2.38 15.32 14.71
N ARG A 43 -2.65 14.76 15.89
CA ARG A 43 -2.94 13.31 16.04
C ARG A 43 -4.17 12.89 15.23
N ARG A 44 -5.23 13.70 15.24
CA ARG A 44 -6.45 13.44 14.46
C ARG A 44 -6.19 13.50 12.96
N ALA A 45 -5.46 14.52 12.50
CA ALA A 45 -5.08 14.66 11.10
C ALA A 45 -4.21 13.48 10.62
N PHE A 46 -3.21 13.09 11.42
CA PHE A 46 -2.39 11.91 11.16
C PHE A 46 -3.24 10.63 11.08
N ARG A 47 -4.15 10.42 12.04
CA ARG A 47 -5.06 9.26 12.04
C ARG A 47 -5.96 9.24 10.80
N ASN A 48 -6.60 10.36 10.49
CA ASN A 48 -7.46 10.46 9.32
C ASN A 48 -6.68 10.15 8.04
N LYS A 49 -5.44 10.62 7.92
CA LYS A 49 -4.59 10.31 6.78
C LYS A 49 -4.16 8.85 6.74
N LYS A 50 -3.80 8.25 7.88
CA LYS A 50 -3.50 6.82 7.99
C LYS A 50 -4.68 5.96 7.54
N ILE A 51 -5.92 6.32 7.92
CA ILE A 51 -7.15 5.64 7.48
C ILE A 51 -7.34 5.78 5.96
N GLU A 52 -7.29 7.02 5.44
CA GLU A 52 -7.45 7.27 3.99
C GLU A 52 -6.42 6.46 3.17
N VAL A 53 -5.16 6.43 3.59
CA VAL A 53 -4.10 5.67 2.93
C VAL A 53 -4.39 4.17 3.02
N GLY A 54 -4.82 3.67 4.18
CA GLY A 54 -5.16 2.26 4.38
C GLY A 54 -6.35 1.81 3.53
N GLU A 55 -7.40 2.62 3.39
CA GLU A 55 -8.57 2.31 2.54
C GLU A 55 -8.19 2.24 1.06
N ASN A 56 -7.39 3.20 0.57
CA ASN A 56 -6.90 3.17 -0.82
C ASN A 56 -6.00 1.95 -1.06
N PHE A 57 -5.14 1.61 -0.10
CA PHE A 57 -4.30 0.40 -0.16
C PHE A 57 -5.14 -0.88 -0.25
N TYR A 58 -6.20 -0.97 0.56
CA TYR A 58 -7.13 -2.09 0.56
C TYR A 58 -7.87 -2.26 -0.76
N TYR A 59 -8.34 -1.15 -1.33
CA TYR A 59 -9.03 -1.13 -2.61
C TYR A 59 -8.10 -1.65 -3.72
N LEU A 60 -6.91 -1.06 -3.85
CA LEU A 60 -5.98 -1.40 -4.93
C LEU A 60 -5.47 -2.83 -4.84
N ASN A 61 -5.09 -3.28 -3.64
CA ASN A 61 -4.60 -4.65 -3.47
C ASN A 61 -5.73 -5.66 -3.60
N GLY A 62 -6.95 -5.31 -3.19
CA GLY A 62 -8.13 -6.13 -3.43
C GLY A 62 -8.40 -6.35 -4.93
N GLU A 63 -8.39 -5.28 -5.72
CA GLU A 63 -8.55 -5.37 -7.19
C GLU A 63 -7.42 -6.17 -7.83
N THR A 64 -6.18 -5.87 -7.47
CA THR A 64 -4.99 -6.57 -7.99
C THR A 64 -5.06 -8.07 -7.66
N MET A 65 -5.37 -8.42 -6.41
CA MET A 65 -5.53 -9.81 -5.99
C MET A 65 -6.67 -10.52 -6.71
N ALA A 66 -7.79 -9.84 -6.99
CA ALA A 66 -8.90 -10.42 -7.76
C ALA A 66 -8.48 -10.72 -9.20
N LEU A 67 -7.75 -9.79 -9.84
CA LEU A 67 -7.18 -10.00 -11.18
C LEU A 67 -6.20 -11.18 -11.18
N LEU A 68 -5.23 -11.18 -10.27
CA LEU A 68 -4.23 -12.25 -10.16
C LEU A 68 -4.88 -13.62 -9.95
N LYS A 69 -5.82 -13.73 -9.01
CA LYS A 69 -6.50 -14.99 -8.73
C LYS A 69 -7.26 -15.51 -9.93
N LYS A 70 -7.99 -14.63 -10.63
CA LYS A 70 -8.69 -14.99 -11.87
C LYS A 70 -7.73 -15.50 -12.93
N SER A 71 -6.61 -14.81 -13.15
CA SER A 71 -5.60 -15.19 -14.13
C SER A 71 -4.93 -16.53 -13.78
N ILE A 72 -4.54 -16.73 -12.52
CA ILE A 72 -3.98 -18.01 -12.02
C ILE A 72 -4.94 -19.18 -12.26
N ASP A 73 -6.19 -19.05 -11.79
CA ASP A 73 -7.20 -20.11 -11.93
C ASP A 73 -7.46 -20.46 -13.40
N TYR A 74 -7.41 -19.44 -14.27
CA TYR A 74 -7.68 -19.59 -15.70
C TYR A 74 -6.50 -20.22 -16.44
N TRP A 75 -5.26 -19.81 -16.14
CA TRP A 75 -4.06 -20.35 -16.77
C TRP A 75 -3.76 -21.77 -16.29
N MET A 76 -3.96 -22.09 -15.01
CA MET A 76 -3.82 -23.46 -14.48
C MET A 76 -4.70 -24.47 -15.20
N LYS A 77 -5.94 -24.08 -15.54
CA LYS A 77 -6.86 -24.96 -16.26
C LYS A 77 -6.48 -25.17 -17.72
N ARG A 78 -5.80 -24.19 -18.34
CA ARG A 78 -5.48 -24.16 -19.77
C ARG A 78 -4.05 -24.63 -20.07
N SER A 79 -3.12 -24.49 -19.14
CA SER A 79 -1.72 -24.96 -19.29
C SER A 79 -1.62 -26.48 -19.45
N GLN A 80 -2.67 -27.23 -19.08
CA GLN A 80 -2.77 -28.67 -19.30
C GLN A 80 -3.17 -29.06 -20.73
N LEU A 81 -3.49 -28.10 -21.59
CA LEU A 81 -3.96 -28.32 -22.95
C LEU A 81 -2.92 -27.81 -23.97
N ASN A 82 -2.12 -28.72 -24.51
CA ASN A 82 -1.09 -28.41 -25.51
C ASN A 82 -1.72 -28.13 -26.89
N SER A 83 -1.98 -26.86 -27.19
CA SER A 83 -2.42 -26.43 -28.52
C SER A 83 -1.94 -25.01 -28.85
N VAL A 84 -1.75 -24.73 -30.14
CA VAL A 84 -1.33 -23.40 -30.63
C VAL A 84 -2.34 -22.33 -30.23
N GLU A 85 -3.64 -22.64 -30.26
CA GLU A 85 -4.71 -21.73 -29.84
C GLU A 85 -4.62 -21.38 -28.36
N ASN A 86 -4.24 -22.33 -27.50
CA ASN A 86 -4.05 -22.06 -26.08
C ASN A 86 -2.82 -21.19 -25.82
N ILE A 87 -1.74 -21.40 -26.58
CA ILE A 87 -0.54 -20.58 -26.48
C ILE A 87 -0.83 -19.13 -26.85
N GLU A 88 -1.50 -18.89 -27.97
CA GLU A 88 -1.87 -17.52 -28.39
C GLU A 88 -2.85 -16.86 -27.42
N PHE A 89 -3.76 -17.63 -26.86
CA PHE A 89 -4.70 -17.15 -25.86
C PHE A 89 -4.00 -16.73 -24.56
N ILE A 90 -3.14 -17.59 -23.99
CA ILE A 90 -2.39 -17.27 -22.76
C ILE A 90 -1.51 -16.04 -22.97
N GLY A 91 -0.85 -15.93 -24.13
CA GLY A 91 -0.05 -14.76 -24.47
C GLY A 91 -0.84 -13.45 -24.46
N LYS A 92 -2.10 -13.46 -24.94
CA LYS A 92 -2.99 -12.28 -24.91
C LYS A 92 -3.44 -11.95 -23.49
N GLU A 93 -3.83 -12.95 -22.70
CA GLU A 93 -4.32 -12.74 -21.33
C GLU A 93 -3.22 -12.25 -20.37
N VAL A 94 -1.99 -12.76 -20.51
CA VAL A 94 -0.86 -12.27 -19.69
C VAL A 94 -0.60 -10.81 -19.99
N LYS A 95 -0.52 -10.42 -21.28
CA LYS A 95 -0.34 -9.02 -21.67
C LYS A 95 -1.46 -8.12 -21.15
N HIS A 96 -2.71 -8.58 -21.26
CA HIS A 96 -3.86 -7.83 -20.75
C HIS A 96 -3.80 -7.64 -19.22
N THR A 97 -3.40 -8.69 -18.50
CA THR A 97 -3.22 -8.65 -17.04
C THR A 97 -2.11 -7.66 -16.65
N GLU A 98 -0.96 -7.69 -17.34
CA GLU A 98 0.13 -6.73 -17.13
C GLU A 98 -0.32 -5.27 -17.35
N GLU A 99 -1.08 -5.01 -18.42
CA GLU A 99 -1.61 -3.67 -18.72
C GLU A 99 -2.57 -3.17 -17.63
N LEU A 100 -3.47 -4.03 -17.15
CA LEU A 100 -4.40 -3.69 -16.06
C LEU A 100 -3.66 -3.40 -14.76
N ILE A 101 -2.66 -4.21 -14.41
CA ILE A 101 -1.84 -4.00 -13.22
C ILE A 101 -1.05 -2.69 -13.35
N ALA A 102 -0.38 -2.45 -14.47
CA ALA A 102 0.38 -1.22 -14.70
C ALA A 102 -0.49 0.03 -14.58
N LYS A 103 -1.72 -0.02 -15.14
CA LYS A 103 -2.70 1.06 -15.02
C LYS A 103 -3.13 1.29 -13.56
N ALA A 104 -3.48 0.23 -12.84
CA ALA A 104 -3.86 0.27 -11.44
C ALA A 104 -2.79 0.95 -10.56
N TYR A 105 -1.51 0.63 -10.79
CA TYR A 105 -0.38 1.25 -10.09
C TYR A 105 -0.12 2.70 -10.51
N ALA A 106 -0.20 3.02 -11.80
CA ALA A 106 0.02 4.38 -12.30
C ALA A 106 -1.01 5.39 -11.77
N GLU A 107 -2.25 4.98 -11.58
CA GLU A 107 -3.35 5.82 -11.11
C GLU A 107 -3.33 6.05 -9.58
N ASN A 108 -2.56 5.25 -8.81
CA ASN A 108 -2.61 5.21 -7.35
C ASN A 108 -1.32 5.66 -6.65
N TRP A 109 -0.93 6.93 -6.86
CA TRP A 109 0.20 7.55 -6.15
C TRP A 109 0.09 7.49 -4.62
N LYS A 110 -1.13 7.39 -4.06
CA LYS A 110 -1.37 7.27 -2.61
C LYS A 110 -0.87 5.95 -2.04
N TYR A 111 -0.75 4.92 -2.88
CA TYR A 111 -0.13 3.64 -2.51
C TYR A 111 1.32 3.84 -2.07
N ASN A 112 2.03 4.81 -2.66
CA ASN A 112 3.41 5.13 -2.30
C ASN A 112 3.56 5.70 -0.88
N LEU A 113 2.47 6.16 -0.26
CA LEU A 113 2.49 6.67 1.10
C LEU A 113 2.28 5.57 2.13
N VAL A 114 1.93 4.34 1.74
CA VAL A 114 1.57 3.28 2.70
C VAL A 114 2.72 2.97 3.66
N THR A 115 3.97 2.95 3.16
CA THR A 115 5.18 2.67 3.95
C THR A 115 5.47 3.74 5.01
N LEU A 116 4.88 4.93 4.91
CA LEU A 116 4.98 5.97 5.93
C LEU A 116 4.07 5.70 7.14
N TYR A 117 3.02 4.91 6.97
CA TYR A 117 1.98 4.68 7.99
C TYR A 117 1.88 3.23 8.46
N PHE A 118 2.40 2.28 7.66
CA PHE A 118 2.29 0.85 7.85
C PHE A 118 3.60 0.15 7.47
N ASP A 119 3.96 -0.87 8.24
CA ASP A 119 5.14 -1.71 8.01
C ASP A 119 4.78 -2.87 7.06
N VAL A 120 4.64 -2.54 5.77
CA VAL A 120 4.30 -3.50 4.71
C VAL A 120 5.57 -4.04 4.06
N LYS A 121 5.53 -5.30 3.61
CA LYS A 121 6.66 -5.93 2.92
C LYS A 121 6.87 -5.33 1.54
N LEU A 122 5.82 -5.27 0.72
CA LEU A 122 5.89 -4.78 -0.67
C LEU A 122 6.13 -3.26 -0.72
N SER A 123 7.38 -2.89 -0.46
CA SER A 123 7.90 -1.58 -0.79
C SER A 123 7.92 -1.40 -2.31
N ILE A 124 8.05 -0.15 -2.77
CA ILE A 124 8.17 0.16 -4.20
C ILE A 124 9.33 -0.63 -4.85
N SER A 125 10.44 -0.81 -4.13
CA SER A 125 11.57 -1.61 -4.62
C SER A 125 11.18 -3.07 -4.82
N GLU A 126 10.53 -3.67 -3.83
CA GLU A 126 10.10 -5.07 -3.91
C GLU A 126 9.07 -5.28 -5.02
N ILE A 127 8.11 -4.35 -5.20
CA ILE A 127 7.14 -4.41 -6.30
C ILE A 127 7.84 -4.37 -7.66
N ASN A 128 8.84 -3.50 -7.81
CA ASN A 128 9.62 -3.44 -9.05
C ASN A 128 10.40 -4.74 -9.30
N GLU A 129 11.01 -5.32 -8.26
CA GLU A 129 11.73 -6.59 -8.36
C GLU A 129 10.81 -7.74 -8.76
N GLU A 130 9.63 -7.86 -8.11
CA GLU A 130 8.64 -8.88 -8.44
C GLU A 130 8.05 -8.70 -9.84
N ASN A 131 7.88 -7.45 -10.29
CA ASN A 131 7.48 -7.15 -11.67
C ASN A 131 8.55 -7.55 -12.69
N ILE A 132 9.83 -7.25 -12.41
CA ILE A 132 10.94 -7.66 -13.28
C ILE A 132 10.99 -9.18 -13.41
N LYS A 133 10.83 -9.92 -12.31
CA LYS A 133 10.78 -11.39 -12.32
C LYS A 133 9.61 -11.89 -13.17
N SER A 134 8.40 -11.40 -12.91
CA SER A 134 7.18 -11.79 -13.65
C SER A 134 7.31 -11.52 -15.15
N HIS A 135 7.83 -10.34 -15.51
CA HIS A 135 8.04 -9.95 -16.90
C HIS A 135 9.10 -10.84 -17.59
N SER A 136 10.19 -11.16 -16.90
CA SER A 136 11.22 -12.05 -17.45
C SER A 136 10.71 -13.46 -17.75
N LEU A 137 9.82 -13.98 -16.91
CA LEU A 137 9.16 -15.28 -17.13
C LEU A 137 8.21 -15.20 -18.32
N PHE A 138 7.45 -14.11 -18.45
CA PHE A 138 6.57 -13.89 -19.59
C PHE A 138 7.33 -13.81 -20.92
N ILE A 139 8.46 -13.11 -20.98
CA ILE A 139 9.31 -13.05 -22.18
C ILE A 139 9.72 -14.47 -22.59
N ARG A 140 10.18 -15.30 -21.65
CA ARG A 140 10.57 -16.69 -21.94
C ARG A 140 9.42 -17.53 -22.49
N ILE A 141 8.22 -17.40 -21.93
CA ILE A 141 7.02 -18.07 -22.44
C ILE A 141 6.74 -17.64 -23.88
N ARG A 142 6.89 -16.35 -24.19
CA ARG A 142 6.71 -15.83 -25.55
C ARG A 142 7.78 -16.34 -26.52
N GLU A 143 9.03 -16.43 -26.09
CA GLU A 143 10.11 -16.99 -26.91
C GLU A 143 9.81 -18.44 -27.27
N ILE A 144 9.41 -19.26 -26.29
CA ILE A 144 9.04 -20.67 -26.54
C ILE A 144 7.80 -20.76 -27.42
N ALA A 145 6.79 -19.92 -27.18
CA ALA A 145 5.61 -19.85 -28.02
C ALA A 145 5.94 -19.56 -29.49
N GLU A 146 6.93 -18.69 -29.74
CA GLU A 146 7.39 -18.38 -31.10
C GLU A 146 8.19 -19.55 -31.68
N LEU A 147 9.04 -20.22 -30.90
CA LEU A 147 9.77 -21.41 -31.34
C LEU A 147 8.80 -22.53 -31.77
N ILE A 148 7.73 -22.76 -31.02
CA ILE A 148 6.70 -23.77 -31.35
C ILE A 148 6.08 -23.53 -32.74
N LYS A 149 5.93 -22.27 -33.17
CA LYS A 149 5.34 -21.94 -34.47
C LYS A 149 6.21 -22.35 -35.67
N HIS A 150 7.53 -22.39 -35.48
CA HIS A 150 8.50 -22.63 -36.55
C HIS A 150 9.28 -23.94 -36.40
N ALA A 151 9.05 -24.68 -35.31
CA ALA A 151 9.77 -25.91 -35.00
C ALA A 151 9.30 -27.11 -35.85
N PRO A 152 10.20 -28.03 -36.20
CA PRO A 152 9.85 -29.31 -36.82
C PRO A 152 9.05 -30.19 -35.85
N GLU A 153 8.22 -31.11 -36.38
CA GLU A 153 7.34 -31.99 -35.59
C GLU A 153 8.08 -32.76 -34.48
N GLU A 154 9.32 -33.16 -34.74
CA GLU A 154 10.19 -33.92 -33.84
C GLU A 154 10.58 -33.13 -32.57
N GLU A 155 10.57 -31.80 -32.62
CA GLU A 155 10.93 -30.92 -31.50
C GLU A 155 9.70 -30.39 -30.75
N LEU A 156 8.50 -30.52 -31.34
CA LEU A 156 7.28 -29.93 -30.78
C LEU A 156 6.93 -30.47 -29.40
N GLU A 157 7.03 -31.78 -29.18
CA GLU A 157 6.69 -32.39 -27.88
C GLU A 157 7.55 -31.81 -26.75
N PHE A 158 8.86 -31.68 -26.99
CA PHE A 158 9.79 -31.07 -26.04
C PHE A 158 9.44 -29.60 -25.79
N LEU A 159 9.19 -28.82 -26.85
CA LEU A 159 8.87 -27.39 -26.73
C LEU A 159 7.53 -27.14 -26.01
N TYR A 160 6.51 -27.97 -26.23
CA TYR A 160 5.25 -27.91 -25.47
C TYR A 160 5.47 -28.23 -23.99
N GLY A 161 6.36 -29.18 -23.67
CA GLY A 161 6.78 -29.47 -22.31
C GLY A 161 7.43 -28.27 -21.63
N GLU A 162 8.41 -27.65 -22.29
CA GLU A 162 9.07 -26.42 -21.82
C GLU A 162 8.08 -25.26 -21.66
N TYR A 163 7.19 -25.06 -22.63
CA TYR A 163 6.13 -24.04 -22.56
C TYR A 163 5.25 -24.22 -21.32
N SER A 164 4.82 -25.45 -21.07
CA SER A 164 3.98 -25.79 -19.92
C SER A 164 4.72 -25.53 -18.61
N PHE A 165 5.98 -25.95 -18.52
CA PHE A 165 6.82 -25.73 -17.35
C PHE A 165 7.03 -24.23 -17.06
N LYS A 166 7.39 -23.43 -18.06
CA LYS A 166 7.54 -21.97 -17.89
C LYS A 166 6.23 -21.27 -17.55
N THR A 167 5.11 -21.75 -18.09
CA THR A 167 3.79 -21.25 -17.72
C THR A 167 3.49 -21.50 -16.24
N LEU A 168 3.85 -22.69 -15.72
CA LEU A 168 3.74 -23.00 -14.29
C LEU A 168 4.67 -22.13 -13.42
N ASP A 169 5.90 -21.87 -13.86
CA ASP A 169 6.81 -20.93 -13.18
C ASP A 169 6.17 -19.53 -13.05
N LEU A 170 5.58 -19.01 -14.13
CA LEU A 170 4.89 -17.72 -14.13
C LEU A 170 3.68 -17.72 -13.18
N ILE A 171 2.86 -18.78 -13.22
CA ILE A 171 1.72 -18.93 -12.30
C ILE A 171 2.20 -18.92 -10.84
N SER A 172 3.24 -19.69 -10.52
CA SER A 172 3.82 -19.74 -9.18
C SER A 172 4.32 -18.37 -8.73
N GLN A 173 4.90 -17.59 -9.64
CA GLN A 173 5.35 -16.23 -9.37
C GLN A 173 4.17 -15.29 -9.06
N TYR A 174 3.08 -15.35 -9.82
CA TYR A 174 1.89 -14.56 -9.52
C TYR A 174 1.22 -14.98 -8.21
N GLU A 175 1.24 -16.27 -7.87
CA GLU A 175 0.76 -16.74 -6.58
C GLU A 175 1.64 -16.24 -5.43
N HIS A 176 2.96 -16.17 -5.61
CA HIS A 176 3.86 -15.55 -4.64
C HIS A 176 3.49 -14.08 -4.39
N VAL A 177 3.32 -13.29 -5.44
CA VAL A 177 2.88 -11.88 -5.35
C VAL A 177 1.52 -11.77 -4.66
N TYR A 178 0.57 -12.64 -4.98
CA TYR A 178 -0.73 -12.70 -4.32
C TYR A 178 -0.61 -12.91 -2.80
N GLN A 179 0.27 -13.83 -2.37
CA GLN A 179 0.49 -14.06 -0.94
C GLN A 179 1.13 -12.87 -0.23
N LEU A 180 2.06 -12.17 -0.88
CA LEU A 180 2.66 -10.93 -0.34
C LEU A 180 1.59 -9.84 -0.14
N LEU A 181 0.78 -9.58 -1.17
CA LEU A 181 -0.33 -8.61 -1.08
C LEU A 181 -1.30 -8.96 0.05
N LYS A 182 -1.64 -10.24 0.19
CA LYS A 182 -2.51 -10.74 1.27
C LYS A 182 -1.90 -10.50 2.65
N GLN A 183 -0.61 -10.76 2.83
CA GLN A 183 0.10 -10.52 4.09
C GLN A 183 0.07 -9.03 4.46
N ASP A 184 0.36 -8.16 3.49
CA ASP A 184 0.38 -6.71 3.73
C ASP A 184 -1.01 -6.16 4.04
N MET A 185 -2.06 -6.66 3.36
CA MET A 185 -3.44 -6.32 3.71
C MET A 185 -3.75 -6.69 5.17
N GLU A 186 -3.34 -7.86 5.65
CA GLU A 186 -3.55 -8.25 7.05
C GLU A 186 -2.72 -7.41 8.04
N VAL A 187 -1.54 -6.91 7.66
CA VAL A 187 -0.79 -5.94 8.46
C VAL A 187 -1.56 -4.63 8.58
N VAL A 188 -1.99 -4.06 7.44
CA VAL A 188 -2.76 -2.81 7.41
C VAL A 188 -4.06 -2.96 8.19
N LYS A 189 -4.77 -4.09 8.07
CA LYS A 189 -5.96 -4.42 8.87
C LYS A 189 -5.71 -4.27 10.36
N ARG A 190 -4.68 -4.97 10.83
CA ARG A 190 -4.35 -5.04 12.26
C ARG A 190 -3.97 -3.66 12.77
N GLU A 191 -3.22 -2.90 11.99
CA GLU A 191 -2.85 -1.52 12.31
C GLU A 191 -4.04 -0.55 12.34
N LEU A 192 -5.04 -0.72 11.48
CA LEU A 192 -6.26 0.08 11.48
C LEU A 192 -7.21 -0.28 12.64
N LEU A 193 -7.24 -1.55 13.04
CA LEU A 193 -8.08 -2.05 14.14
C LEU A 193 -7.49 -1.79 15.52
N LYS A 194 -6.19 -1.47 15.63
CA LYS A 194 -5.59 -1.08 16.91
C LYS A 194 -6.27 0.18 17.44
N GLU A 195 -6.77 0.10 18.68
CA GLU A 195 -7.20 1.30 19.40
C GLU A 195 -6.04 2.27 19.52
N PHE A 196 -6.20 3.47 18.98
CA PHE A 196 -5.24 4.55 19.15
C PHE A 196 -5.31 5.05 20.60
N LYS A 197 -4.30 4.71 21.41
CA LYS A 197 -4.09 5.27 22.76
C LYS A 197 -3.37 6.62 22.71
#